data_AF-A0A3A4S3J3-F1
#
_entry.id   AF-A0A3A4S3J3-F1
#
_cell.length_a   1.000
_cell.length_b   1.000
_cell.length_c   1.000
_cell.angle_alpha   90.00
_cell.angle_beta   90.00
_cell.angle_gamma   90.00
#
_symmetry.space_group_name_H-M   'P 1'
#
loop_
_entity.id
_entity.type
_entity.pdbx_description
1 polymer ?
#
loop_
_entity_poly.entity_id
_entity_poly.type
_entity_poly.pdbx_seq_one_letter_code
_entity_poly.pdbx_strand_id
1 'polypeptide(L)' 'MTVTKATIASEIQDQLDIQNKQSFDIVETLLEIIKKTLSSGDDVMVSGFGKFSVKDKKQRKGISY' A
#
# COMPACT_ATOMS: atom_id res chain seq x y z
N MET A 1 -17.38 3.53 -7.03
CA MET A 1 -16.67 4.59 -6.29
C MET A 1 -15.22 4.15 -6.09
N THR A 2 -14.27 5.06 -6.20
CA THR A 2 -12.84 4.77 -6.04
C THR A 2 -12.45 4.94 -4.58
N VAL A 3 -11.77 3.95 -3.99
CA VAL A 3 -11.23 4.08 -2.63
C VAL A 3 -10.04 5.04 -2.68
N THR A 4 -10.06 6.05 -1.83
CA THR A 4 -9.00 7.06 -1.68
C THR A 4 -8.36 6.98 -0.31
N LYS A 5 -7.20 7.63 -0.14
CA LYS A 5 -6.56 7.76 1.19
C LYS A 5 -7.48 8.44 2.19
N ALA A 6 -8.19 9.49 1.76
CA ALA A 6 -9.10 10.24 2.62
C ALA A 6 -10.27 9.37 3.11
N THR A 7 -10.85 8.54 2.24
CA THR A 7 -11.90 7.60 2.65
C THR A 7 -11.39 6.57 3.65
N ILE A 8 -10.16 6.04 3.48
CA ILE A 8 -9.58 5.09 4.44
C ILE A 8 -9.29 5.77 5.78
N ALA A 9 -8.74 6.99 5.77
CA ALA A 9 -8.43 7.73 6.98
C ALA A 9 -9.69 8.09 7.78
N SER A 10 -10.81 8.41 7.09
CA SER A 10 -12.11 8.63 7.74
C SER A 10 -12.60 7.37 8.45
N GLU A 11 -12.54 6.21 7.79
CA GLU A 11 -12.95 4.94 8.41
C GLU A 11 -12.11 4.59 9.65
N ILE A 12 -10.80 4.86 9.61
CA ILE A 12 -9.92 4.64 10.78
C ILE A 12 -10.28 5.61 11.90
N GLN A 13 -10.54 6.88 11.58
CA GLN A 13 -10.97 7.87 12.55
C GLN A 13 -12.26 7.41 13.25
N ASP A 14 -13.26 6.97 12.48
CA ASP A 14 -14.57 6.57 13.00
C ASP A 14 -14.48 5.28 13.84
N GLN A 15 -13.62 4.33 13.46
CA GLN A 15 -13.47 3.05 14.18
C GLN A 15 -12.62 3.15 15.44
N LEU A 16 -11.65 4.07 15.48
CA LEU A 16 -10.69 4.17 16.59
C LEU A 16 -10.89 5.41 17.47
N ASP A 17 -11.82 6.31 17.11
CA ASP A 17 -12.09 7.59 17.78
C ASP A 17 -10.82 8.43 17.99
N ILE A 18 -10.02 8.56 16.94
CA ILE A 18 -8.76 9.33 16.94
C ILE A 18 -8.85 10.60 16.09
N GLN A 19 -7.87 11.49 16.23
CA GLN A 19 -7.84 12.71 15.44
C GLN A 19 -7.59 12.42 13.96
N ASN A 20 -8.24 13.20 13.08
CA ASN A 20 -8.10 13.07 11.63
C ASN A 20 -6.62 13.02 11.17
N LYS A 21 -5.78 13.90 11.71
CA LYS A 21 -4.34 13.93 11.41
C LYS A 21 -3.67 12.59 11.75
N GLN A 22 -3.98 12.01 12.90
CA GLN A 22 -3.41 10.73 13.32
C GLN A 22 -3.85 9.60 12.39
N SER A 23 -5.12 9.59 11.94
CA SER A 23 -5.59 8.61 10.96
C SER A 23 -4.85 8.70 9.63
N PHE A 24 -4.62 9.91 9.13
CA PHE A 24 -3.81 10.10 7.91
C PHE A 24 -2.36 9.64 8.10
N ASP A 25 -1.75 9.98 9.24
CA ASP A 25 -0.38 9.58 9.56
C ASP A 25 -0.25 8.05 9.62
N ILE A 26 -1.26 7.34 10.13
CA ILE A 26 -1.32 5.87 10.14
C ILE A 26 -1.35 5.32 8.70
N VAL A 27 -2.22 5.84 7.84
CA VAL A 27 -2.34 5.38 6.44
C VAL A 27 -1.04 5.60 5.67
N GLU A 28 -0.43 6.79 5.81
CA GLU A 28 0.84 7.09 5.15
C GLU A 28 1.97 6.20 5.70
N THR A 29 2.03 5.98 7.02
CA THR A 29 3.04 5.11 7.63
C THR A 29 2.91 3.68 7.12
N LEU A 30 1.69 3.15 7.02
CA LEU A 30 1.45 1.81 6.46
C LEU A 30 1.96 1.69 5.03
N LEU A 31 1.60 2.65 4.16
CA LEU A 31 2.04 2.64 2.76
C LEU A 31 3.55 2.83 2.65
N GLU A 32 4.16 3.64 3.52
CA GLU A 32 5.60 3.85 3.56
C GLU A 32 6.36 2.58 3.96
N ILE A 33 5.86 1.83 4.95
CA ILE A 33 6.42 0.52 5.33
C ILE A 33 6.38 -0.43 4.12
N ILE A 34 5.22 -0.56 3.45
CA ILE A 34 5.09 -1.44 2.28
C ILE A 34 6.08 -1.05 1.18
N LYS A 35 6.17 0.25 0.85
CA LYS A 35 7.10 0.75 -0.17
C LYS A 35 8.56 0.45 0.21
N LYS A 36 8.95 0.73 1.45
CA LYS A 36 10.33 0.51 1.92
C LYS A 36 10.71 -0.97 1.87
N THR A 37 9.85 -1.86 2.35
CA THR A 37 10.09 -3.31 2.32
C THR A 37 10.21 -3.83 0.88
N LEU A 38 9.32 -3.42 -0.02
CA LEU A 38 9.44 -3.82 -1.43
C LEU A 38 10.70 -3.25 -2.10
N SER A 39 11.12 -2.04 -1.72
CA SER A 39 12.33 -1.41 -2.27
C SER A 39 13.63 -2.06 -1.76
N SER A 40 13.64 -2.69 -0.59
CA SER A 40 14.79 -3.49 -0.12
C SER A 40 14.92 -4.83 -0.83
N GLY A 41 13.90 -5.23 -1.61
CA GLY A 41 13.82 -6.52 -2.28
C GLY A 41 13.06 -7.58 -1.49
N ASP A 42 12.52 -7.23 -0.32
CA ASP A 42 11.75 -8.13 0.51
C ASP A 42 10.28 -8.16 0.10
N ASP A 43 9.66 -9.33 0.20
CA ASP A 43 8.23 -9.49 -0.06
C ASP A 43 7.38 -9.04 1.14
N VAL A 44 6.20 -8.47 0.86
CA VAL A 44 5.20 -8.15 1.90
C VAL A 44 4.04 -9.13 1.80
N MET A 45 3.77 -9.87 2.87
CA MET A 45 2.61 -10.77 2.98
C MET A 45 1.62 -10.21 3.99
N VAL A 46 0.39 -9.95 3.54
CA VAL A 46 -0.73 -9.57 4.41
C VAL A 46 -1.72 -10.74 4.41
N SER A 47 -1.77 -11.48 5.51
CA SER A 47 -2.65 -12.64 5.65
C SER A 47 -4.12 -12.26 5.44
N GLY A 48 -4.85 -13.05 4.66
CA GLY A 48 -6.25 -12.75 4.30
C GLY A 48 -6.42 -11.65 3.26
N PHE A 49 -5.36 -10.97 2.82
CA PHE A 49 -5.41 -9.94 1.78
C PHE A 49 -4.60 -10.33 0.54
N GLY A 50 -3.29 -10.56 0.68
CA GLY A 50 -2.45 -10.96 -0.44
C GLY A 50 -0.95 -10.79 -0.21
N LYS A 51 -0.18 -11.21 -1.22
CA LYS A 51 1.28 -11.08 -1.28
C LYS A 51 1.68 -10.04 -2.31
N PHE A 52 2.53 -9.11 -1.89
CA PHE A 52 3.23 -8.17 -2.76
C PHE A 52 4.68 -8.62 -2.92
N SER A 53 5.14 -8.69 -4.17
CA SER A 53 6.51 -9.13 -4.50
C SER A 53 7.02 -8.36 -5.70
N VAL A 54 8.29 -7.96 -5.66
CA VAL A 54 8.97 -7.39 -6.82
C VAL A 54 9.47 -8.53 -7.72
N LYS A 55 9.28 -8.40 -9.03
CA LYS A 55 9.75 -9.40 -10.01
C LYS A 55 10.73 -8.76 -10.96
N ASP A 56 11.95 -9.28 -10.99
CA ASP A 56 12.93 -8.90 -12.01
C ASP A 56 12.49 -9.41 -13.38
N LYS A 57 12.30 -8.47 -14.30
CA LYS A 57 11.87 -8.76 -15.67
C LYS A 57 13.09 -8.79 -16.58
N LYS A 58 13.36 -9.94 -17.20
CA LYS A 58 14.35 -10.03 -18.27
C LYS A 58 13.86 -9.29 -19.52
N GLN A 59 14.79 -8.78 -20.31
CA GLN A 59 14.50 -8.19 -21.62
C GLN A 59 13.76 -9.20 -22.51
N ARG A 60 12.73 -8.73 -23.20
CA ARG A 60 11.97 -9.51 -24.19
C ARG A 60 11.52 -8.59 -25.32
N LYS A 61 11.35 -9.15 -26.52
CA LYS A 61 10.93 -8.38 -27.70
C LYS A 61 9.50 -7.85 -27.49
N GLY A 62 9.34 -6.53 -27.53
CA GLY A 62 8.04 -5.89 -27.63
C GLY A 62 7.50 -6.01 -29.06
N ILE A 63 6.19 -6.10 -29.20
CA ILE A 63 5.51 -5.96 -30.50
C ILE A 63 4.84 -4.58 -30.49
N SER A 64 5.11 -3.78 -31.52
CA SER A 64 4.42 -2.51 -31.75
C SER A 64 3.36 -2.75 -32.81
N TYR A 65 2.11 -2.37 -32.52
CA TYR A 65 1.02 -2.27 -33.49
C TYR A 65 0.94 -0.85 -34.05
#